data_AF-A0AAD9JI55-F1
#
_entry.id   AF-A0AAD9JI55-F1
#
_cell.length_a   1.000
_cell.length_b   1.000
_cell.length_c   1.000
_cell.angle_alpha   90.00
_cell.angle_beta   90.00
_cell.angle_gamma   90.00
#
_symmetry.space_group_name_H-M   'P 1'
#
loop_
_entity.id
_entity.type
_entity.pdbx_description
1 polymer ?
#
loop_
_entity_poly.entity_id
_entity_poly.type
_entity_poly.pdbx_seq_one_letter_code
_entity_poly.pdbx_strand_id
1 'polypeptide(L)'
;MASTIIQVYIKQILESFFHHHSQVRMIALGVITLILRQGLMHPVQIVPYLISMGTDSDSTIRAKADQQVQELDKKYPGFIQIKAMQGIKMSYRLQEILQQDPSEPIHGIRTDDDNIISLNSFIYSLIRSNRGQRRAMLQSLLNMFDETGKATLSELIYMADNMAFLPYQVQDEPLYIIHQIDIIVSVSGSNILQSYKEVFFPGAADDDRAKLEDDDDEELNTLLERMPEDTTALPNLFMMSQGCILLLMLKQHLKELYRFTDSKIHCYSPTEQAKVWDKPLNRKAKMTFNPSQAMDLVREGTQDLPQDDDTKTKLIQGYLDFKQLMLSIDPDDDDDIPPPPSQSSHGTPAAAGTPSGGQAGGDAADAAQGGPETGKSQDSKPVAVIDLSGDGDGDNGGQKVEIPKAPSSLMAYHKRSMSSHHRRGRTY
;
A
#
# COMPACT_ATOMS: atom_id res chain seq x y z
N MET A 1 -42.29 -2.83 -16.22
CA MET A 1 -41.88 -4.13 -16.81
C MET A 1 -40.35 -4.25 -16.89
N ALA A 2 -39.63 -3.38 -17.64
CA ALA A 2 -38.17 -3.47 -17.77
C ALA A 2 -37.40 -3.42 -16.43
N SER A 3 -37.74 -2.48 -15.53
CA SER A 3 -37.10 -2.37 -14.21
C SER A 3 -37.30 -3.63 -13.36
N THR A 4 -38.50 -4.24 -13.39
CA THR A 4 -38.81 -5.48 -12.68
C THR A 4 -37.95 -6.65 -13.16
N ILE A 5 -37.78 -6.80 -14.48
CA ILE A 5 -36.92 -7.84 -15.05
C ILE A 5 -35.47 -7.65 -14.60
N ILE A 6 -34.96 -6.41 -14.66
CA ILE A 6 -33.60 -6.10 -14.22
C ILE A 6 -33.40 -6.44 -12.73
N GLN A 7 -34.34 -6.08 -11.86
CA GLN A 7 -34.24 -6.38 -10.43
C GLN A 7 -34.17 -7.89 -10.14
N VAL A 8 -34.79 -8.73 -10.97
CA VAL A 8 -34.73 -10.20 -10.82
C VAL A 8 -33.37 -10.77 -11.22
N TYR A 9 -32.76 -10.26 -12.29
CA TYR A 9 -31.55 -10.85 -12.88
C TYR A 9 -30.25 -10.11 -12.57
N ILE A 10 -30.30 -8.96 -11.89
CA ILE A 10 -29.11 -8.13 -11.67
C ILE A 10 -27.98 -8.88 -10.99
N LYS A 11 -28.28 -9.74 -10.02
CA LYS A 11 -27.26 -10.47 -9.28
C LYS A 11 -26.45 -11.38 -10.21
N GLN A 12 -27.13 -12.11 -11.10
CA GLN A 12 -26.49 -13.01 -12.06
C GLN A 12 -25.71 -12.24 -13.13
N ILE A 13 -26.22 -11.07 -13.55
CA ILE A 13 -25.51 -10.18 -14.49
C ILE A 13 -24.21 -9.68 -13.85
N LEU A 14 -24.28 -9.22 -12.59
CA LEU A 14 -23.11 -8.73 -11.86
C LEU A 14 -22.11 -9.85 -11.56
N GLU A 15 -22.56 -11.06 -11.22
CA GLU A 15 -21.66 -12.22 -11.06
C GLU A 15 -20.96 -12.61 -12.37
N SER A 16 -21.53 -12.27 -13.53
CA SER A 16 -20.87 -12.50 -14.84
C SER A 16 -19.60 -11.65 -15.03
N PHE A 17 -19.36 -10.66 -14.17
CA PHE A 17 -18.09 -9.92 -14.12
C PHE A 17 -16.94 -10.82 -13.65
N PHE A 18 -17.22 -11.89 -12.91
CA PHE A 18 -16.25 -12.84 -12.39
C PHE A 18 -16.14 -14.10 -13.26
N HIS A 19 -16.18 -13.91 -14.58
CA HIS A 19 -16.06 -15.00 -15.54
C HIS A 19 -14.69 -15.00 -16.20
N HIS A 20 -14.08 -16.17 -16.47
CA HIS A 20 -12.73 -16.25 -17.07
C HIS A 20 -12.64 -15.61 -18.47
N HIS A 21 -13.67 -15.77 -19.31
CA HIS A 21 -13.72 -15.18 -20.65
C HIS A 21 -14.02 -13.68 -20.65
N SER A 22 -13.11 -12.87 -21.20
CA SER A 22 -13.25 -11.41 -21.32
C SER A 22 -14.48 -10.98 -22.10
N GLN A 23 -14.90 -11.72 -23.11
CA GLN A 23 -16.11 -11.42 -23.88
C GLN A 23 -17.38 -11.44 -23.01
N VAL A 24 -17.49 -12.38 -22.07
CA VAL A 24 -18.63 -12.44 -21.13
C VAL A 24 -18.63 -11.22 -20.22
N ARG A 25 -17.47 -10.86 -19.65
CA ARG A 25 -17.32 -9.68 -18.81
C ARG A 25 -17.64 -8.39 -19.57
N MET A 26 -17.16 -8.26 -20.81
CA MET A 26 -17.45 -7.12 -21.69
C MET A 26 -18.95 -6.96 -21.99
N ILE A 27 -19.64 -8.07 -22.29
CA ILE A 27 -21.10 -8.04 -22.53
C ILE A 27 -21.85 -7.66 -21.25
N ALA A 28 -21.48 -8.24 -20.10
CA ALA A 28 -22.07 -7.92 -18.82
C ALA A 28 -21.88 -6.42 -18.49
N LEU A 29 -20.68 -5.87 -18.69
CA LEU A 29 -20.40 -4.44 -18.53
C LEU A 29 -21.26 -3.58 -19.47
N GLY A 30 -21.47 -4.02 -20.72
CA GLY A 30 -22.38 -3.37 -21.66
C GLY A 30 -23.82 -3.31 -21.16
N VAL A 31 -24.33 -4.42 -20.62
CA VAL A 31 -25.66 -4.49 -20.02
C VAL A 31 -25.77 -3.53 -18.82
N ILE A 32 -24.79 -3.55 -17.92
CA ILE A 32 -24.74 -2.64 -16.76
C ILE A 32 -24.70 -1.17 -17.19
N THR A 33 -23.92 -0.84 -18.21
CA THR A 33 -23.84 0.52 -18.77
C THR A 33 -25.22 1.00 -19.25
N LEU A 34 -25.99 0.15 -19.94
CA LEU A 34 -27.35 0.49 -20.39
C LEU A 34 -28.33 0.66 -19.22
N ILE A 35 -28.24 -0.19 -18.19
CA ILE A 35 -29.07 -0.10 -16.98
C ILE A 35 -28.82 1.22 -16.25
N LEU A 36 -27.55 1.59 -16.06
CA LEU A 36 -27.15 2.83 -15.41
C LEU A 36 -27.58 4.06 -16.21
N ARG A 37 -27.35 4.06 -17.53
CA ARG A 37 -27.73 5.17 -18.43
C ARG A 37 -29.23 5.45 -18.39
N GLN A 38 -30.05 4.40 -18.32
CA GLN A 38 -31.50 4.51 -18.29
C GLN A 38 -32.07 4.75 -16.88
N GLY A 39 -31.22 4.77 -15.84
CA GLY A 39 -31.66 4.99 -14.46
C GLY A 39 -32.57 3.89 -13.91
N LEU A 40 -32.45 2.66 -14.42
CA LEU A 40 -33.34 1.55 -14.08
C LEU A 40 -33.03 0.90 -12.72
N MET A 41 -31.90 1.29 -12.12
CA MET A 41 -31.43 0.81 -10.82
C MET A 41 -30.60 1.89 -10.10
N HIS A 42 -30.65 1.86 -8.76
CA HIS A 42 -29.76 2.66 -7.93
C HIS A 42 -28.30 2.16 -8.01
N PRO A 43 -27.31 3.03 -8.28
CA PRO A 43 -25.97 2.59 -8.67
C PRO A 43 -25.10 2.08 -7.52
N VAL A 44 -25.46 2.33 -6.25
CA VAL A 44 -24.60 2.03 -5.10
C VAL A 44 -24.17 0.55 -4.99
N GLN A 45 -25.01 -0.38 -5.45
CA GLN A 45 -24.70 -1.81 -5.44
C GLN A 45 -23.81 -2.22 -6.63
N ILE A 46 -23.76 -1.40 -7.68
CA ILE A 46 -23.01 -1.64 -8.91
C ILE A 46 -21.58 -1.10 -8.81
N VAL A 47 -21.36 -0.02 -8.05
CA VAL A 47 -20.06 0.64 -7.89
C VAL A 47 -18.91 -0.33 -7.58
N PRO A 48 -19.01 -1.26 -6.60
CA PRO A 48 -17.92 -2.21 -6.32
C PRO A 48 -17.53 -3.09 -7.51
N TYR A 49 -18.51 -3.51 -8.33
CA TYR A 49 -18.27 -4.34 -9.52
C TYR A 49 -17.58 -3.54 -10.63
N LEU A 50 -17.92 -2.25 -10.80
CA LEU A 50 -17.23 -1.40 -11.76
C LEU A 50 -15.79 -1.11 -11.33
N ILE A 51 -15.56 -0.88 -10.04
CA ILE A 51 -14.20 -0.73 -9.50
C ILE A 51 -13.37 -1.98 -9.77
N SER A 52 -13.92 -3.19 -9.57
CA SER A 52 -13.18 -4.42 -9.87
C SER A 52 -12.86 -4.57 -11.36
N MET A 53 -13.78 -4.22 -12.27
CA MET A 53 -13.53 -4.23 -13.72
C MET A 53 -12.46 -3.22 -14.17
N GLY A 54 -12.19 -2.16 -13.38
CA GLY A 54 -11.02 -1.29 -13.60
C GLY A 54 -9.68 -2.02 -13.50
N THR A 55 -9.66 -3.24 -12.96
CA THR A 55 -8.46 -4.10 -12.81
C THR A 55 -8.38 -5.23 -13.84
N ASP A 56 -9.28 -5.28 -14.81
CA ASP A 56 -9.30 -6.34 -15.83
C ASP A 56 -7.99 -6.40 -16.65
N SER A 57 -7.59 -7.58 -17.12
CA SER A 57 -6.48 -7.76 -18.05
C SER A 57 -6.72 -7.06 -19.41
N ASP A 58 -7.98 -6.98 -19.86
CA ASP A 58 -8.36 -6.33 -21.12
C ASP A 58 -8.48 -4.80 -20.94
N SER A 59 -7.65 -4.04 -21.67
CA SER A 59 -7.61 -2.58 -21.59
C SER A 59 -8.92 -1.90 -22.01
N THR A 60 -9.70 -2.52 -22.90
CA THR A 60 -10.98 -1.99 -23.35
C THR A 60 -12.03 -2.10 -22.25
N ILE A 61 -12.03 -3.20 -21.49
CA ILE A 61 -12.91 -3.39 -20.34
C ILE A 61 -12.57 -2.36 -19.26
N ARG A 62 -11.29 -2.22 -18.92
CA ARG A 62 -10.82 -1.21 -17.94
C ARG A 62 -11.27 0.19 -18.31
N ALA A 63 -10.99 0.63 -19.53
CA ALA A 63 -11.33 1.99 -19.98
C ALA A 63 -12.83 2.28 -19.88
N LYS A 64 -13.69 1.32 -20.25
CA LYS A 64 -15.15 1.47 -20.11
C LYS A 64 -15.61 1.47 -18.66
N ALA A 65 -15.03 0.61 -17.82
CA ALA A 65 -15.36 0.56 -16.40
C ALA A 65 -14.97 1.88 -15.70
N ASP A 66 -13.75 2.36 -15.93
CA ASP A 66 -13.24 3.62 -15.40
C ASP A 66 -14.10 4.82 -15.83
N GLN A 67 -14.53 4.84 -17.11
CA GLN A 67 -15.48 5.84 -17.60
C GLN A 67 -16.79 5.80 -16.80
N GLN A 68 -17.37 4.61 -16.58
CA GLN A 68 -18.61 4.46 -15.82
C GLN A 68 -18.45 4.88 -14.35
N VAL A 69 -17.33 4.53 -13.71
CA VAL A 69 -17.03 4.98 -12.33
C VAL A 69 -16.92 6.50 -12.28
N GLN A 70 -16.25 7.14 -13.25
CA GLN A 70 -16.11 8.59 -13.31
C GLN A 70 -17.45 9.30 -13.54
N GLU A 71 -18.32 8.75 -14.39
CA GLU A 71 -19.68 9.26 -14.59
C GLU A 71 -20.51 9.16 -13.31
N LEU A 72 -20.38 8.05 -12.56
CA LEU A 72 -21.06 7.86 -11.29
C LEU A 72 -20.55 8.82 -10.20
N ASP A 73 -19.25 9.08 -10.12
CA ASP A 73 -18.67 10.02 -9.14
C ASP A 73 -19.21 11.44 -9.35
N LYS A 74 -19.30 11.89 -10.62
CA LYS A 74 -19.87 13.19 -10.98
C LYS A 74 -21.36 13.29 -10.63
N LYS A 75 -22.12 12.22 -10.87
CA LYS A 75 -23.59 12.21 -10.70
C LYS A 75 -24.02 11.95 -9.25
N TYR A 76 -23.23 11.20 -8.49
CA TYR A 76 -23.50 10.79 -7.12
C TYR A 76 -22.25 10.93 -6.24
N PRO A 77 -21.83 12.17 -5.91
CA PRO A 77 -20.65 12.40 -5.07
C PRO A 77 -20.75 11.65 -3.75
N GLY A 78 -19.65 11.02 -3.32
CA GLY A 78 -19.59 10.23 -2.08
C GLY A 78 -19.82 8.73 -2.27
N PHE A 79 -20.46 8.28 -3.35
CA PHE A 79 -20.75 6.85 -3.57
C PHE A 79 -19.49 6.02 -3.79
N ILE A 80 -18.53 6.58 -4.51
CA ILE A 80 -17.26 5.91 -4.80
C ILE A 80 -16.50 5.67 -3.49
N GLN A 81 -16.47 6.67 -2.62
CA GLN A 81 -15.74 6.65 -1.35
C GLN A 81 -16.28 5.58 -0.40
N ILE A 82 -17.61 5.52 -0.19
CA ILE A 82 -18.22 4.54 0.71
C ILE A 82 -18.14 3.10 0.17
N LYS A 83 -17.87 2.93 -1.13
CA LYS A 83 -17.76 1.62 -1.80
C LYS A 83 -16.35 1.24 -2.22
N ALA A 84 -15.36 2.10 -2.03
CA ALA A 84 -13.99 1.89 -2.49
C ALA A 84 -13.42 0.57 -1.96
N MET A 85 -13.48 0.34 -0.64
CA MET A 85 -12.91 -0.87 -0.04
C MET A 85 -13.62 -2.15 -0.52
N GLN A 86 -14.95 -2.11 -0.67
CA GLN A 86 -15.71 -3.24 -1.21
C GLN A 86 -15.27 -3.54 -2.65
N GLY A 87 -15.08 -2.50 -3.47
CA GLY A 87 -14.58 -2.64 -4.84
C GLY A 87 -13.17 -3.20 -4.92
N ILE A 88 -12.28 -2.80 -4.01
CA ILE A 88 -10.90 -3.32 -3.96
C ILE A 88 -10.86 -4.79 -3.51
N LYS A 89 -11.68 -5.20 -2.54
CA LYS A 89 -11.83 -6.63 -2.21
C LYS A 89 -12.36 -7.43 -3.38
N MET A 90 -13.31 -6.87 -4.13
CA MET A 90 -13.82 -7.49 -5.34
C MET A 90 -12.81 -7.51 -6.49
N SER A 91 -11.87 -6.56 -6.54
CA SER A 91 -10.77 -6.61 -7.52
C SER A 91 -9.81 -7.75 -7.21
N TYR A 92 -9.50 -8.01 -5.93
CA TYR A 92 -8.76 -9.23 -5.54
C TYR A 92 -9.48 -10.50 -6.02
N ARG A 93 -10.79 -10.63 -5.75
CA ARG A 93 -11.60 -11.76 -6.24
C ARG A 93 -11.56 -11.92 -7.76
N LEU A 94 -11.53 -10.82 -8.50
CA LEU A 94 -11.36 -10.88 -9.96
C LEU A 94 -9.96 -11.39 -10.32
N GLN A 95 -8.92 -10.92 -9.63
CA GLN A 95 -7.56 -11.36 -9.91
C GLN A 95 -7.34 -12.85 -9.60
N GLU A 96 -8.01 -13.42 -8.60
CA GLU A 96 -8.05 -14.87 -8.37
C GLU A 96 -8.50 -15.67 -9.61
N ILE A 97 -9.31 -15.06 -10.48
CA ILE A 97 -9.87 -15.69 -11.69
C ILE A 97 -8.99 -15.42 -12.92
N LEU A 98 -8.32 -14.27 -12.96
CA LEU A 98 -7.55 -13.80 -14.12
C LEU A 98 -6.08 -14.19 -14.06
N GLN A 99 -5.48 -14.21 -12.86
CA GLN A 99 -4.11 -14.63 -12.64
C GLN A 99 -4.12 -16.14 -12.44
N GLN A 100 -4.02 -16.88 -13.54
CA GLN A 100 -4.28 -18.32 -13.59
C GLN A 100 -3.11 -19.21 -13.15
N ASP A 101 -2.04 -18.63 -12.60
CA ASP A 101 -0.90 -19.41 -12.11
C ASP A 101 -1.11 -19.75 -10.62
N PRO A 102 -1.45 -21.00 -10.27
CA PRO A 102 -1.68 -21.39 -8.88
C PRO A 102 -0.40 -21.39 -8.05
N SER A 103 0.77 -21.36 -8.71
CA SER A 103 2.09 -21.37 -8.08
C SER A 103 2.64 -19.96 -7.81
N GLU A 104 1.94 -18.93 -8.27
CA GLU A 104 2.33 -17.54 -8.06
C GLU A 104 1.29 -16.80 -7.20
N PRO A 105 1.73 -15.98 -6.24
CA PRO A 105 0.81 -15.13 -5.48
C PRO A 105 0.07 -14.15 -6.37
N ILE A 106 -1.14 -13.77 -5.95
CA ILE A 106 -1.94 -12.80 -6.68
C ILE A 106 -1.39 -11.40 -6.45
N HIS A 107 -0.99 -10.75 -7.54
CA HIS A 107 -0.35 -9.45 -7.50
C HIS A 107 -1.33 -8.29 -7.67
N GLY A 108 -1.08 -7.23 -6.90
CA GLY A 108 -1.83 -5.97 -6.90
C GLY A 108 -1.37 -4.96 -7.95
N ILE A 109 -0.53 -5.39 -8.88
CA ILE A 109 0.16 -4.55 -9.86
C ILE A 109 0.05 -5.11 -11.28
N ARG A 110 0.30 -4.23 -12.25
CA ARG A 110 0.55 -4.58 -13.65
C ARG A 110 1.77 -3.81 -14.16
N THR A 111 2.38 -4.33 -15.20
CA THR A 111 3.47 -3.66 -15.93
C THR A 111 2.94 -3.12 -17.25
N ASP A 112 3.18 -1.84 -17.52
CA ASP A 112 2.76 -1.13 -18.73
C ASP A 112 3.94 -0.26 -19.21
N ASP A 113 4.46 -0.52 -20.41
CA ASP A 113 5.65 0.15 -20.97
C ASP A 113 6.81 0.30 -19.96
N ASP A 114 7.23 -0.81 -19.34
CA ASP A 114 8.25 -0.89 -18.27
C ASP A 114 7.91 -0.15 -16.95
N ASN A 115 6.70 0.38 -16.80
CA ASN A 115 6.24 1.04 -15.58
C ASN A 115 5.35 0.10 -14.76
N ILE A 116 5.64 0.00 -13.47
CA ILE A 116 4.80 -0.73 -12.51
C ILE A 116 3.68 0.20 -12.05
N ILE A 117 2.44 -0.26 -12.24
CA ILE A 117 1.22 0.47 -11.92
C ILE A 117 0.36 -0.39 -11.00
N SER A 118 -0.07 0.20 -9.88
CA SER A 118 -1.08 -0.40 -8.99
C SER A 118 -2.40 -0.64 -9.74
N LEU A 119 -3.00 -1.83 -9.58
CA LEU A 119 -4.26 -2.18 -10.23
C LEU A 119 -5.40 -1.24 -9.83
N ASN A 120 -5.42 -0.80 -8.56
CA ASN A 120 -6.40 0.13 -8.01
C ASN A 120 -5.93 1.61 -8.07
N SER A 121 -5.00 1.95 -8.96
CA SER A 121 -4.49 3.32 -9.16
C SER A 121 -5.58 4.32 -9.56
N PHE A 122 -6.51 3.91 -10.45
CA PHE A 122 -7.58 4.79 -10.93
C PHE A 122 -8.54 5.19 -9.81
N ILE A 123 -9.05 4.21 -9.05
CA ILE A 123 -9.96 4.47 -7.93
C ILE A 123 -9.30 5.39 -6.88
N TYR A 124 -8.00 5.20 -6.61
CA TYR A 124 -7.26 6.10 -5.74
C TYR A 124 -7.21 7.52 -6.30
N SER A 125 -6.93 7.69 -7.59
CA SER A 125 -6.84 9.00 -8.23
C SER A 125 -8.14 9.82 -8.12
N LEU A 126 -9.30 9.17 -8.12
CA LEU A 126 -10.60 9.81 -7.93
C LEU A 126 -10.80 10.35 -6.51
N ILE A 127 -10.40 9.58 -5.50
CA ILE A 127 -10.62 9.96 -4.09
C ILE A 127 -9.50 10.83 -3.49
N ARG A 128 -8.31 10.83 -4.10
CA ARG A 128 -7.07 11.39 -3.53
C ARG A 128 -7.15 12.91 -3.26
N SER A 129 -7.96 13.63 -4.03
CA SER A 129 -8.10 15.10 -3.92
C SER A 129 -8.63 15.54 -2.56
N ASN A 130 -9.44 14.71 -1.90
CA ASN A 130 -9.96 14.98 -0.57
C ASN A 130 -9.12 14.25 0.48
N ARG A 131 -8.39 15.00 1.32
CA ARG A 131 -7.50 14.44 2.37
C ARG A 131 -8.21 13.45 3.30
N GLY A 132 -9.44 13.75 3.71
CA GLY A 132 -10.22 12.90 4.61
C GLY A 132 -10.61 11.58 3.95
N GLN A 133 -11.13 11.63 2.72
CA GLN A 133 -11.53 10.43 1.96
C GLN A 133 -10.31 9.56 1.60
N ARG A 134 -9.23 10.20 1.18
CA ARG A 134 -7.93 9.55 0.93
C ARG A 134 -7.43 8.80 2.15
N ARG A 135 -7.37 9.45 3.32
CA ARG A 135 -6.94 8.82 4.58
C ARG A 135 -7.88 7.69 4.98
N ALA A 136 -9.19 7.86 4.83
CA ALA A 136 -10.16 6.80 5.14
C ALA A 136 -9.95 5.54 4.29
N MET A 137 -9.66 5.69 2.99
CA MET A 137 -9.34 4.54 2.13
C MET A 137 -8.00 3.90 2.53
N LEU A 138 -6.95 4.69 2.76
CA LEU A 138 -5.65 4.16 3.20
C LEU A 138 -5.76 3.44 4.54
N GLN A 139 -6.52 3.99 5.49
CA GLN A 139 -6.81 3.35 6.77
C GLN A 139 -7.56 2.04 6.58
N SER A 140 -8.55 1.99 5.68
CA SER A 140 -9.31 0.76 5.40
C SER A 140 -8.43 -0.35 4.83
N LEU A 141 -7.43 0.00 4.01
CA LEU A 141 -6.43 -0.95 3.50
C LEU A 141 -5.50 -1.44 4.61
N LEU A 142 -5.02 -0.54 5.47
CA LEU A 142 -4.13 -0.88 6.58
C LEU A 142 -4.82 -1.70 7.67
N ASN A 143 -6.09 -1.44 7.96
CA ASN A 143 -6.88 -2.22 8.93
C ASN A 143 -7.01 -3.70 8.55
N MET A 144 -6.84 -4.06 7.26
CA MET A 144 -6.80 -5.47 6.84
C MET A 144 -5.66 -6.25 7.50
N PHE A 145 -4.57 -5.57 7.87
CA PHE A 145 -3.40 -6.16 8.53
C PHE A 145 -3.56 -6.21 10.05
N ASP A 146 -4.44 -5.39 10.62
CA ASP A 146 -4.72 -5.33 12.06
C ASP A 146 -5.85 -6.30 12.47
N GLU A 147 -6.79 -6.57 11.56
CA GLU A 147 -7.88 -7.54 11.75
C GLU A 147 -7.38 -9.00 11.70
N THR A 148 -6.68 -9.38 12.76
CA THR A 148 -6.16 -10.70 13.09
C THR A 148 -7.07 -11.83 12.57
N GLY A 149 -6.54 -12.62 11.64
CA GLY A 149 -7.14 -13.89 11.21
C GLY A 149 -8.29 -13.81 10.19
N LYS A 150 -8.69 -12.61 9.71
CA LYS A 150 -9.77 -12.49 8.71
C LYS A 150 -9.30 -12.46 7.27
N ALA A 151 -8.11 -11.94 7.01
CA ALA A 151 -7.53 -11.84 5.68
C ALA A 151 -6.46 -12.91 5.48
N THR A 152 -6.39 -13.47 4.28
CA THR A 152 -5.31 -14.41 3.92
C THR A 152 -4.02 -13.66 3.60
N LEU A 153 -2.86 -14.31 3.71
CA LEU A 153 -1.58 -13.69 3.32
C LEU A 153 -1.56 -13.28 1.84
N SER A 154 -2.20 -14.06 0.96
CA SER A 154 -2.36 -13.70 -0.46
C SER A 154 -3.14 -12.39 -0.64
N GLU A 155 -4.24 -12.21 0.10
CA GLU A 155 -4.97 -10.93 0.12
C GLU A 155 -4.10 -9.78 0.63
N LEU A 156 -3.31 -10.01 1.68
CA LEU A 156 -2.43 -8.98 2.24
C LEU A 156 -1.31 -8.58 1.26
N ILE A 157 -0.71 -9.53 0.55
CA ILE A 157 0.28 -9.27 -0.51
C ILE A 157 -0.35 -8.40 -1.60
N TYR A 158 -1.56 -8.74 -2.06
CA TYR A 158 -2.28 -7.94 -3.04
C TYR A 158 -2.53 -6.50 -2.56
N MET A 159 -2.91 -6.30 -1.29
CA MET A 159 -3.11 -4.95 -0.73
C MET A 159 -1.78 -4.18 -0.61
N ALA A 160 -0.71 -4.85 -0.18
CA ALA A 160 0.63 -4.27 -0.05
C ALA A 160 1.18 -3.83 -1.42
N ASP A 161 1.05 -4.66 -2.44
CA ASP A 161 1.39 -4.33 -3.83
C ASP A 161 0.67 -3.07 -4.31
N ASN A 162 -0.65 -2.98 -4.05
CA ASN A 162 -1.40 -1.80 -4.42
C ASN A 162 -0.82 -0.56 -3.73
N MET A 163 -0.64 -0.58 -2.41
CA MET A 163 -0.10 0.54 -1.63
C MET A 163 1.33 0.92 -2.01
N ALA A 164 2.19 -0.04 -2.37
CA ALA A 164 3.55 0.26 -2.81
C ALA A 164 3.59 1.15 -4.07
N PHE A 165 2.58 1.02 -4.94
CA PHE A 165 2.57 1.65 -6.26
C PHE A 165 1.37 2.57 -6.53
N LEU A 166 0.60 2.93 -5.51
CA LEU A 166 -0.44 3.95 -5.64
C LEU A 166 0.19 5.27 -6.12
N PRO A 167 -0.50 6.06 -6.97
CA PRO A 167 0.05 7.29 -7.51
C PRO A 167 -0.01 8.41 -6.46
N TYR A 168 0.87 8.40 -5.46
CA TYR A 168 0.96 9.47 -4.46
C TYR A 168 1.47 10.77 -5.11
N GLN A 169 0.91 11.91 -4.69
CA GLN A 169 1.28 13.24 -5.20
C GLN A 169 2.02 14.08 -4.17
N VAL A 170 1.63 13.98 -2.90
CA VAL A 170 2.15 14.82 -1.82
C VAL A 170 2.69 13.99 -0.66
N GLN A 171 3.62 14.57 0.10
CA GLN A 171 4.32 13.89 1.19
C GLN A 171 3.41 13.33 2.28
N ASP A 172 2.30 14.01 2.59
CA ASP A 172 1.28 13.55 3.55
C ASP A 172 0.80 12.13 3.27
N GLU A 173 0.75 11.68 2.01
CA GLU A 173 0.18 10.39 1.63
C GLU A 173 1.03 9.18 2.08
N PRO A 174 2.28 9.01 1.63
CA PRO A 174 3.13 7.92 2.09
C PRO A 174 3.57 8.08 3.56
N LEU A 175 3.72 9.31 4.07
CA LEU A 175 4.04 9.51 5.49
C LEU A 175 2.90 9.08 6.41
N TYR A 176 1.63 9.31 6.02
CA TYR A 176 0.47 8.78 6.75
C TYR A 176 0.51 7.26 6.83
N ILE A 177 0.84 6.58 5.72
CA ILE A 177 0.93 5.12 5.68
C ILE A 177 2.06 4.62 6.59
N ILE A 178 3.26 5.21 6.49
CA ILE A 178 4.40 4.84 7.35
C ILE A 178 4.05 5.02 8.83
N HIS A 179 3.48 6.16 9.20
CA HIS A 179 3.06 6.42 10.58
C HIS A 179 2.04 5.39 11.08
N GLN A 180 1.05 5.06 10.27
CA GLN A 180 0.03 4.09 10.66
C GLN A 180 0.59 2.66 10.70
N ILE A 181 1.57 2.31 9.86
CA ILE A 181 2.32 1.06 9.96
C ILE A 181 3.03 0.98 11.32
N ASP A 182 3.67 2.06 11.77
CA ASP A 182 4.37 2.08 13.05
C ASP A 182 3.42 1.81 14.23
N ILE A 183 2.23 2.40 14.20
CA ILE A 183 1.19 2.13 15.21
C ILE A 183 0.74 0.67 15.16
N ILE A 184 0.40 0.15 13.98
CA ILE A 184 -0.08 -1.23 13.83
C ILE A 184 0.99 -2.22 14.25
N VAL A 185 2.23 -2.05 13.81
CA VAL A 185 3.33 -2.97 14.16
C VAL A 185 3.64 -2.93 15.65
N SER A 186 3.64 -1.75 16.28
CA SER A 186 3.86 -1.63 17.73
C SER A 186 2.79 -2.36 18.54
N VAL A 187 1.51 -2.15 18.22
CA VAL A 187 0.39 -2.76 18.95
C VAL A 187 0.24 -4.24 18.60
N SER A 188 0.04 -4.56 17.33
CA SER A 188 -0.22 -5.94 16.88
C SER A 188 1.01 -6.82 17.05
N GLY A 189 2.23 -6.30 16.86
CA GLY A 189 3.47 -7.04 17.06
C GLY A 189 3.67 -7.47 18.52
N SER A 190 3.45 -6.56 19.47
CA SER A 190 3.49 -6.87 20.90
C SER A 190 2.44 -7.93 21.28
N ASN A 191 1.21 -7.80 20.78
CA ASN A 191 0.14 -8.78 21.01
C ASN A 191 0.48 -10.17 20.44
N ILE A 192 1.08 -10.23 19.24
CA ILE A 192 1.52 -11.48 18.62
C ILE A 192 2.62 -12.14 19.46
N LEU A 193 3.65 -11.38 19.87
CA LEU A 193 4.72 -11.91 20.72
C LEU A 193 4.19 -12.43 22.06
N GLN A 194 3.25 -11.71 22.66
CA GLN A 194 2.58 -12.16 23.87
C GLN A 194 1.79 -13.45 23.66
N SER A 195 1.05 -13.57 22.56
CA SER A 195 0.31 -14.79 22.23
C SER A 195 1.24 -15.98 21.98
N TYR A 196 2.40 -15.78 21.35
CA TYR A 196 3.42 -16.84 21.24
C TYR A 196 3.92 -17.29 22.61
N LYS A 197 4.22 -16.35 23.51
CA LYS A 197 4.64 -16.66 24.89
C LYS A 197 3.57 -17.46 25.64
N GLU A 198 2.30 -17.11 25.49
CA GLU A 198 1.19 -17.86 26.12
C GLU A 198 1.06 -19.30 25.61
N VAL A 199 1.40 -19.54 24.34
CA VAL A 199 1.43 -20.89 23.76
C VAL A 199 2.64 -21.68 24.25
N PHE A 200 3.84 -21.09 24.29
CA PHE A 200 5.05 -21.77 24.75
C PHE A 200 5.12 -21.97 26.27
N PHE A 201 4.44 -21.11 27.05
CA PHE A 201 4.49 -21.10 28.52
C PHE A 201 3.09 -21.04 29.15
N PRO A 202 2.25 -22.09 28.95
CA PRO A 202 0.90 -22.11 29.50
C PRO A 202 0.93 -22.11 31.03
N GLY A 203 0.39 -21.06 31.65
CA GLY A 203 0.23 -20.98 33.11
C GLY A 203 1.45 -20.49 33.91
N ALA A 204 2.47 -19.90 33.27
CA ALA A 204 3.51 -19.17 33.99
C ALA A 204 2.87 -18.05 34.84
N ALA A 205 3.14 -18.05 36.15
CA ALA A 205 2.68 -17.00 37.06
C ALA A 205 3.28 -15.65 36.65
N ASP A 206 2.62 -14.53 36.95
CA ASP A 206 3.10 -13.19 36.58
C ASP A 206 4.56 -12.92 37.00
N ASP A 207 5.04 -13.56 38.08
CA ASP A 207 6.43 -13.44 38.59
C ASP A 207 7.47 -14.23 37.77
N ASP A 208 7.05 -15.28 37.06
CA ASP A 208 7.90 -16.04 36.11
C ASP A 208 7.85 -15.40 34.71
N ARG A 209 6.77 -14.70 34.36
CA ARG A 209 6.64 -13.99 33.07
C ARG A 209 7.62 -12.82 32.93
N ALA A 210 7.85 -12.07 34.01
CA ALA A 210 8.84 -10.99 34.03
C ALA A 210 10.28 -11.51 33.88
N LYS A 211 10.57 -12.72 34.37
CA LYS A 211 11.89 -13.36 34.16
C LYS A 211 12.07 -13.86 32.72
N LEU A 212 10.98 -14.28 32.07
CA LEU A 212 10.96 -14.65 30.64
C LEU A 212 11.02 -13.43 29.69
N GLU A 213 10.83 -12.21 30.19
CA GLU A 213 11.07 -10.98 29.43
C GLU A 213 12.55 -10.63 29.33
N ASP A 214 13.34 -10.98 30.36
CA ASP A 214 14.79 -10.77 30.46
C ASP A 214 15.63 -12.00 30.04
N ASP A 215 15.00 -13.12 29.67
CA ASP A 215 15.72 -14.35 29.32
C ASP A 215 16.23 -14.27 27.87
N ASP A 216 17.50 -13.88 27.72
CA ASP A 216 18.31 -14.01 26.50
C ASP A 216 18.45 -15.50 26.06
N ASP A 217 17.95 -16.44 26.86
CA ASP A 217 18.09 -17.89 26.74
C ASP A 217 16.92 -18.58 25.98
N GLU A 218 16.04 -17.83 25.31
CA GLU A 218 15.04 -18.36 24.36
C GLU A 218 15.71 -18.91 23.07
N GLU A 219 16.54 -19.93 23.22
CA GLU A 219 17.18 -20.64 22.10
C GLU A 219 16.23 -21.67 21.47
N LEU A 220 16.40 -21.93 20.17
CA LEU A 220 15.61 -22.87 19.38
C LEU A 220 15.41 -24.24 20.06
N ASN A 221 16.47 -24.80 20.65
CA ASN A 221 16.41 -26.12 21.31
C ASN A 221 15.56 -26.07 22.59
N THR A 222 15.70 -25.00 23.38
CA THR A 222 14.96 -24.74 24.61
C THR A 222 13.45 -24.65 24.37
N LEU A 223 13.07 -24.03 23.25
CA LEU A 223 11.68 -23.88 22.81
C LEU A 223 11.11 -25.17 22.19
N LEU A 224 11.92 -25.93 21.45
CA LEU A 224 11.53 -27.23 20.91
C LEU A 224 11.19 -28.23 22.02
N GLU A 225 11.99 -28.27 23.09
CA GLU A 225 11.73 -29.14 24.25
C GLU A 225 10.48 -28.74 25.04
N ARG A 226 10.12 -27.45 25.02
CA ARG A 226 8.98 -26.87 25.75
C ARG A 226 7.71 -26.76 24.92
N MET A 227 7.73 -27.21 23.68
CA MET A 227 6.58 -27.08 22.80
C MET A 227 5.34 -27.79 23.38
N PRO A 228 4.17 -27.14 23.38
CA PRO A 228 2.94 -27.78 23.79
C PRO A 228 2.57 -28.94 22.85
N GLU A 229 1.84 -29.93 23.36
CA GLU A 229 1.26 -30.99 22.53
C GLU A 229 0.24 -30.42 21.51
N ASP A 230 -0.50 -29.39 21.92
CA ASP A 230 -1.41 -28.65 21.04
C ASP A 230 -0.69 -27.46 20.38
N THR A 231 -0.50 -27.59 19.07
CA THR A 231 0.21 -26.61 18.23
C THR A 231 -0.73 -25.84 17.30
N THR A 232 -2.04 -26.03 17.44
CA THR A 232 -3.05 -25.51 16.49
C THR A 232 -3.05 -23.99 16.36
N ALA A 233 -2.64 -23.26 17.42
CA ALA A 233 -2.54 -21.81 17.42
C ALA A 233 -1.29 -21.27 16.70
N LEU A 234 -0.18 -22.03 16.66
CA LEU A 234 1.12 -21.56 16.15
C LEU A 234 1.09 -21.20 14.66
N PRO A 235 0.47 -22.00 13.75
CA PRO A 235 0.34 -21.61 12.36
C PRO A 235 -0.39 -20.27 12.18
N ASN A 236 -1.44 -20.02 12.96
CA ASN A 236 -2.18 -18.76 12.86
C ASN A 236 -1.30 -17.57 13.29
N LEU A 237 -0.61 -17.70 14.44
CA LEU A 237 0.33 -16.68 14.93
C LEU A 237 1.48 -16.44 13.94
N PHE A 238 1.97 -17.50 13.30
CA PHE A 238 2.98 -17.40 12.25
C PHE A 238 2.47 -16.61 11.04
N MET A 239 1.26 -16.90 10.58
CA MET A 239 0.65 -16.14 9.48
C MET A 239 0.41 -14.68 9.85
N MET A 240 0.03 -14.40 11.11
CA MET A 240 -0.12 -13.03 11.61
C MET A 240 1.20 -12.27 11.63
N SER A 241 2.29 -12.90 12.09
CA SER A 241 3.61 -12.27 12.09
C SER A 241 4.09 -11.95 10.66
N GLN A 242 3.75 -12.78 9.67
CA GLN A 242 4.02 -12.46 8.26
C GLN A 242 3.30 -11.19 7.78
N GLY A 243 2.08 -10.94 8.25
CA GLY A 243 1.35 -9.71 7.96
C GLY A 243 2.09 -8.46 8.47
N CYS A 244 2.60 -8.51 9.72
CA CYS A 244 3.42 -7.43 10.28
C CYS A 244 4.74 -7.24 9.52
N ILE A 245 5.44 -8.34 9.18
CA ILE A 245 6.67 -8.30 8.38
C ILE A 245 6.40 -7.64 7.02
N LEU A 246 5.30 -7.99 6.36
CA LEU A 246 4.92 -7.40 5.07
C LEU A 246 4.68 -5.88 5.18
N LEU A 247 4.07 -5.39 6.27
CA LEU A 247 3.94 -3.95 6.51
C LEU A 247 5.31 -3.27 6.69
N LEU A 248 6.24 -3.89 7.41
CA LEU A 248 7.59 -3.35 7.57
C LEU A 248 8.35 -3.29 6.24
N MET A 249 8.20 -4.29 5.39
CA MET A 249 8.72 -4.26 4.02
C MET A 249 8.11 -3.12 3.20
N LEU A 250 6.80 -2.89 3.33
CA LEU A 250 6.12 -1.78 2.66
C LEU A 250 6.62 -0.41 3.17
N LYS A 251 6.78 -0.25 4.50
CA LYS A 251 7.37 0.95 5.11
C LYS A 251 8.76 1.22 4.53
N GLN A 252 9.63 0.21 4.50
CA GLN A 252 10.98 0.35 3.96
C GLN A 252 10.96 0.72 2.47
N HIS A 253 10.09 0.08 1.68
CA HIS A 253 9.93 0.42 0.26
C HIS A 253 9.50 1.87 0.07
N LEU A 254 8.49 2.36 0.79
CA LEU A 254 8.02 3.74 0.68
C LEU A 254 9.09 4.75 1.13
N LYS A 255 9.81 4.44 2.21
CA LYS A 255 10.94 5.24 2.70
C LYS A 255 12.00 5.41 1.61
N GLU A 256 12.40 4.32 0.96
CA GLU A 256 13.39 4.34 -0.12
C GLU A 256 12.88 4.99 -1.42
N LEU A 257 11.62 4.73 -1.78
CA LEU A 257 10.97 5.22 -3.00
C LEU A 257 10.90 6.75 -3.03
N TYR A 258 10.63 7.35 -1.87
CA TYR A 258 10.49 8.79 -1.69
C TYR A 258 11.65 9.45 -0.95
N ARG A 259 12.68 8.69 -0.59
CA ARG A 259 13.90 9.14 0.11
C ARG A 259 13.59 9.89 1.41
N PHE A 260 12.68 9.35 2.21
CA PHE A 260 12.42 9.91 3.53
C PHE A 260 13.53 9.52 4.51
N THR A 261 13.96 10.50 5.30
CA THR A 261 14.87 10.28 6.43
C THR A 261 14.07 9.88 7.66
N ASP A 262 14.70 9.16 8.59
CA ASP A 262 14.06 8.78 9.85
C ASP A 262 13.59 9.99 10.65
N SER A 263 14.43 11.04 10.74
CA SER A 263 14.03 12.32 11.34
C SER A 263 12.76 12.91 10.73
N LYS A 264 12.58 12.82 9.40
CA LYS A 264 11.39 13.35 8.73
C LYS A 264 10.15 12.52 9.04
N ILE A 265 10.30 11.19 9.14
CA ILE A 265 9.21 10.28 9.53
C ILE A 265 8.82 10.57 10.98
N HIS A 266 9.80 10.72 11.87
CA HIS A 266 9.59 11.00 13.29
C HIS A 266 8.88 12.34 13.52
N CYS A 267 9.21 13.39 12.75
CA CYS A 267 8.52 14.67 12.85
C CYS A 267 7.11 14.70 12.24
N TYR A 268 6.67 13.65 11.53
CA TYR A 268 5.35 13.63 10.92
C TYR A 268 4.25 13.39 11.96
N SER A 269 3.21 14.22 11.93
CA SER A 269 1.99 14.00 12.71
C SER A 269 0.74 14.13 11.85
N PRO A 270 -0.21 13.17 11.92
CA PRO A 270 -1.47 13.25 11.19
C PRO A 270 -2.34 14.44 11.57
N THR A 271 -2.21 14.95 12.80
CA THR A 271 -3.02 16.05 13.34
C THR A 271 -2.52 17.43 12.92
N GLU A 272 -1.30 17.51 12.35
CA GLU A 272 -0.76 18.76 11.85
C GLU A 272 -1.56 19.30 10.65
N GLN A 273 -1.48 20.62 10.52
CA GLN A 273 -2.11 21.36 9.44
C GLN A 273 -1.65 20.82 8.08
N ALA A 274 -2.60 20.59 7.17
CA ALA A 274 -2.33 19.96 5.88
C ALA A 274 -1.18 20.61 5.10
N LYS A 275 -1.09 21.95 5.14
CA LYS A 275 -0.11 22.75 4.40
C LYS A 275 1.36 22.38 4.72
N VAL A 276 1.65 21.83 5.90
CA VAL A 276 3.01 21.45 6.30
C VAL A 276 3.55 20.31 5.42
N TRP A 277 2.68 19.34 5.11
CA TRP A 277 3.01 18.09 4.41
C TRP A 277 2.45 18.00 2.99
N ASP A 278 1.78 19.05 2.52
CA ASP A 278 1.24 19.20 1.15
C ASP A 278 2.34 19.58 0.14
N LYS A 279 3.50 18.92 0.24
CA LYS A 279 4.66 19.15 -0.62
C LYS A 279 4.72 18.06 -1.69
N PRO A 280 4.99 18.41 -2.96
CA PRO A 280 5.15 17.42 -4.03
C PRO A 280 6.20 16.35 -3.71
N LEU A 281 5.95 15.13 -4.21
CA LEU A 281 6.87 14.00 -4.09
C LEU A 281 7.86 13.94 -5.26
N ASN A 282 9.07 13.47 -4.98
CA ASN A 282 10.02 13.02 -6.00
C ASN A 282 10.17 11.50 -5.88
N ARG A 283 9.86 10.78 -6.97
CA ARG A 283 9.80 9.32 -6.98
C ARG A 283 11.05 8.75 -7.64
N LYS A 284 11.72 7.81 -6.97
CA LYS A 284 12.83 7.07 -7.59
C LYS A 284 12.30 6.16 -8.70
N ALA A 285 12.93 6.21 -9.87
CA ALA A 285 12.56 5.36 -11.00
C ALA A 285 12.95 3.90 -10.76
N LYS A 286 12.18 2.98 -11.36
CA LYS A 286 12.48 1.53 -11.44
C LYS A 286 12.71 0.83 -10.08
N MET A 287 12.14 1.35 -9.00
CA MET A 287 12.12 0.61 -7.74
C MET A 287 11.06 -0.47 -7.77
N THR A 288 11.43 -1.65 -7.29
CA THR A 288 10.55 -2.81 -7.15
C THR A 288 10.17 -2.99 -5.68
N PHE A 289 8.98 -3.51 -5.46
CA PHE A 289 8.52 -4.04 -4.18
C PHE A 289 8.37 -5.55 -4.39
N ASN A 290 9.10 -6.33 -3.60
CA ASN A 290 9.16 -7.78 -3.75
C ASN A 290 9.23 -8.41 -2.36
N PRO A 291 8.08 -8.76 -1.76
CA PRO A 291 8.03 -9.45 -0.48
C PRO A 291 8.30 -10.96 -0.63
N SER A 292 9.52 -11.32 -1.02
CA SER A 292 9.87 -12.69 -1.45
C SER A 292 9.51 -13.76 -0.42
N GLN A 293 9.77 -13.53 0.87
CA GLN A 293 9.43 -14.48 1.93
C GLN A 293 7.92 -14.75 2.03
N ALA A 294 7.10 -13.69 2.04
CA ALA A 294 5.65 -13.83 2.08
C ALA A 294 5.12 -14.54 0.82
N MET A 295 5.71 -14.25 -0.33
CA MET A 295 5.38 -14.91 -1.58
C MET A 295 5.73 -16.40 -1.56
N ASP A 296 6.94 -16.75 -1.13
CA ASP A 296 7.40 -18.14 -1.04
C ASP A 296 6.50 -18.95 -0.10
N LEU A 297 6.05 -18.38 1.02
CA LEU A 297 5.08 -19.01 1.91
C LEU A 297 3.72 -19.28 1.26
N VAL A 298 3.26 -18.39 0.38
CA VAL A 298 2.05 -18.64 -0.42
C VAL A 298 2.29 -19.73 -1.46
N ARG A 299 3.47 -19.77 -2.10
CA ARG A 299 3.84 -20.81 -3.09
C ARG A 299 3.93 -22.21 -2.46
N GLU A 300 4.50 -22.29 -1.26
CA GLU A 300 4.62 -23.54 -0.50
C GLU A 300 3.25 -24.09 -0.06
N GLY A 301 2.23 -23.23 -0.02
CA GLY A 301 0.89 -23.58 0.46
C GLY A 301 0.83 -23.66 1.98
N THR A 302 -0.21 -23.10 2.57
CA THR A 302 -0.48 -23.18 4.02
C THR A 302 -1.33 -24.39 4.41
N GLN A 303 -1.61 -25.30 3.47
CA GLN A 303 -2.46 -26.46 3.72
C GLN A 303 -1.67 -27.56 4.45
N ASP A 304 -2.18 -27.90 5.63
CA ASP A 304 -1.73 -29.02 6.47
C ASP A 304 -0.21 -29.08 6.64
N LEU A 305 0.33 -28.02 7.25
CA LEU A 305 1.65 -28.04 7.87
C LEU A 305 1.80 -29.37 8.64
N PRO A 306 2.62 -30.32 8.17
CA PRO A 306 2.75 -31.61 8.82
C PRO A 306 3.18 -31.38 10.27
N GLN A 307 2.67 -32.15 11.22
CA GLN A 307 3.16 -32.10 12.61
C GLN A 307 4.54 -32.78 12.75
N ASP A 308 5.38 -32.70 11.72
CA ASP A 308 6.76 -33.17 11.77
C ASP A 308 7.65 -32.16 12.50
N ASP A 309 8.82 -32.64 12.93
CA ASP A 309 9.76 -31.84 13.71
C ASP A 309 10.34 -30.68 12.87
N ASP A 310 10.39 -30.82 11.54
CA ASP A 310 10.86 -29.77 10.61
C ASP A 310 9.90 -28.57 10.60
N THR A 311 8.59 -28.83 10.57
CA THR A 311 7.56 -27.78 10.61
C THR A 311 7.55 -27.05 11.95
N LYS A 312 7.68 -27.80 13.05
CA LYS A 312 7.81 -27.21 14.39
C LYS A 312 9.02 -26.29 14.50
N THR A 313 10.16 -26.75 13.98
CA THR A 313 11.40 -25.97 13.91
C THR A 313 11.18 -24.69 13.09
N LYS A 314 10.49 -24.75 11.95
CA LYS A 314 10.17 -23.59 11.11
C LYS A 314 9.30 -22.56 11.85
N LEU A 315 8.29 -23.02 12.59
CA LEU A 315 7.39 -22.14 13.36
C LEU A 315 8.14 -21.42 14.48
N ILE A 316 9.00 -22.13 15.22
CA ILE A 316 9.82 -21.52 16.28
C ILE A 316 10.84 -20.54 15.70
N GLN A 317 11.52 -20.92 14.61
CA GLN A 317 12.45 -20.01 13.95
C GLN A 317 11.74 -18.75 13.46
N GLY A 318 10.53 -18.88 12.93
CA GLY A 318 9.68 -17.76 12.55
C GLY A 318 9.34 -16.83 13.72
N TYR A 319 9.06 -17.39 14.89
CA TYR A 319 8.87 -16.63 16.12
C TYR A 319 10.14 -15.88 16.53
N LEU A 320 11.29 -16.55 16.57
CA LEU A 320 12.57 -15.95 16.98
C LEU A 320 12.99 -14.82 16.04
N ASP A 321 12.87 -15.04 14.73
CA ASP A 321 13.15 -14.02 13.71
C ASP A 321 12.22 -12.81 13.88
N PHE A 322 10.93 -13.05 14.16
CA PHE A 322 9.96 -11.98 14.41
C PHE A 322 10.24 -11.22 15.71
N LYS A 323 10.56 -11.91 16.81
CA LYS A 323 10.95 -11.31 18.09
C LYS A 323 12.15 -10.39 17.91
N GLN A 324 13.20 -10.88 17.25
CA GLN A 324 14.39 -10.10 16.96
C GLN A 324 14.10 -8.88 16.09
N LEU A 325 13.22 -9.02 15.10
CA LEU A 325 12.79 -7.90 14.27
C LEU A 325 12.06 -6.84 15.10
N MET A 326 11.13 -7.23 15.98
CA MET A 326 10.43 -6.28 16.86
C MET A 326 11.39 -5.53 17.79
N LEU A 327 12.35 -6.23 18.40
CA LEU A 327 13.38 -5.61 19.25
C LEU A 327 14.26 -4.60 18.50
N SER A 328 14.42 -4.76 17.18
CA SER A 328 15.22 -3.85 16.35
C SER A 328 14.47 -2.58 15.90
N ILE A 329 13.16 -2.50 16.15
CA ILE A 329 12.33 -1.36 15.72
C ILE A 329 12.35 -0.23 16.73
N ASP A 330 12.52 -0.54 18.02
CA ASP A 330 12.69 0.48 19.06
C ASP A 330 14.08 1.13 18.89
N PRO A 331 14.15 2.43 18.55
CA PRO A 331 15.38 3.18 18.71
C PRO A 331 15.64 3.35 20.21
N ASP A 332 16.88 3.17 20.66
CA ASP A 332 17.29 3.70 21.96
C ASP A 332 16.92 5.20 21.97
N ASP A 333 16.11 5.64 22.93
CA ASP A 333 15.52 6.99 23.07
C ASP A 333 16.57 8.14 23.18
N ASP A 334 17.86 7.87 22.94
CA ASP A 334 18.99 8.73 23.31
C ASP A 334 19.65 9.51 22.15
N ASP A 335 19.25 9.34 20.89
CA ASP A 335 19.86 10.11 19.78
C ASP A 335 19.06 11.39 19.43
N ASP A 336 19.45 12.49 20.10
CA ASP A 336 19.32 13.91 19.73
C ASP A 336 18.27 14.26 18.66
N ILE A 337 17.03 14.53 19.09
CA ILE A 337 16.00 15.17 18.28
C ILE A 337 16.50 16.56 17.84
N PRO A 338 16.79 16.79 16.54
CA PRO A 338 17.07 18.13 16.08
C PRO A 338 15.75 18.92 16.15
N PRO A 339 15.75 20.18 16.63
CA PRO A 339 14.56 20.99 16.60
C PRO A 339 14.01 21.09 15.17
N PRO A 340 12.67 21.18 15.01
CA PRO A 340 12.06 21.32 13.68
C PRO A 340 12.73 22.48 12.93
N PRO A 341 12.92 22.37 11.60
CA PRO A 341 13.63 23.39 10.84
C PRO A 341 12.94 24.74 11.02
N SER A 342 13.62 25.64 11.74
CA SER A 342 13.26 27.04 11.78
C SER A 342 13.35 27.57 10.36
N GLN A 343 12.28 28.22 9.90
CA GLN A 343 12.28 28.88 8.61
C GLN A 343 13.39 29.94 8.62
N SER A 344 14.48 29.68 7.91
CA SER A 344 15.52 30.67 7.65
C SER A 344 14.91 31.79 6.79
N SER A 345 14.49 32.87 7.45
CA SER A 345 14.14 34.12 6.80
C SER A 345 15.42 34.83 6.33
N HIS A 346 15.87 34.54 5.12
CA HIS A 346 16.76 35.40 4.34
C HIS A 346 16.03 35.75 3.03
N GLY A 347 15.88 37.00 2.62
CA GLY A 347 16.26 38.29 3.20
C GLY A 347 15.55 39.40 2.42
N THR A 348 15.12 40.43 3.11
CA THR A 348 14.59 41.66 2.48
C THR A 348 15.77 42.53 2.05
N PRO A 349 15.84 43.03 0.81
CA PRO A 349 16.88 43.96 0.43
C PRO A 349 16.63 45.33 1.09
N ALA A 350 17.73 45.96 1.49
CA ALA A 350 17.77 47.24 2.19
C ALA A 350 17.11 48.37 1.38
N ALA A 351 16.26 49.16 2.06
CA ALA A 351 15.82 50.47 1.59
C ALA A 351 16.64 51.55 2.32
N ALA A 352 17.31 52.39 1.55
CA ALA A 352 17.97 53.61 2.02
C ALA A 352 16.93 54.60 2.55
N GLY A 353 17.22 55.22 3.69
CA GLY A 353 16.30 56.13 4.37
C GLY A 353 16.20 57.51 3.72
N THR A 354 15.16 58.26 4.13
CA THR A 354 15.15 59.67 4.60
C THR A 354 13.68 60.05 4.92
N PRO A 355 13.37 60.92 5.91
CA PRO A 355 12.15 60.81 6.71
C PRO A 355 11.11 61.94 6.53
N SER A 356 10.00 61.75 7.25
CA SER A 356 9.11 62.74 7.90
C SER A 356 7.84 63.19 7.18
N GLY A 357 6.74 63.20 7.93
CA GLY A 357 5.59 64.08 7.70
C GLY A 357 4.19 63.47 7.84
N GLY A 358 3.58 63.60 9.02
CA GLY A 358 2.21 64.12 9.16
C GLY A 358 0.99 63.27 8.80
N GLN A 359 0.33 62.76 9.86
CA GLN A 359 -1.11 62.93 10.20
C GLN A 359 -2.24 62.71 9.16
N ALA A 360 -3.15 61.82 9.58
CA ALA A 360 -4.59 62.01 9.78
C ALA A 360 -5.60 61.51 8.73
N GLY A 361 -6.61 60.80 9.27
CA GLY A 361 -7.98 60.62 8.77
C GLY A 361 -8.12 59.53 7.70
N GLY A 362 -9.06 58.59 7.76
CA GLY A 362 -10.31 58.54 8.49
C GLY A 362 -11.37 57.95 7.55
N ASP A 363 -11.85 56.75 7.92
CA ASP A 363 -13.17 56.16 7.68
C ASP A 363 -13.73 55.82 6.28
N ALA A 364 -14.32 54.61 6.32
CA ALA A 364 -15.61 54.18 5.82
C ALA A 364 -15.75 53.61 4.39
N ALA A 365 -16.14 52.34 4.42
CA ALA A 365 -16.86 51.54 3.45
C ALA A 365 -18.00 52.27 2.71
N ASP A 366 -18.29 51.87 1.47
CA ASP A 366 -19.58 51.25 1.14
C ASP A 366 -19.54 50.49 -0.20
N ALA A 367 -20.48 49.57 -0.33
CA ALA A 367 -20.74 48.67 -1.45
C ALA A 367 -21.39 49.37 -2.66
N ALA A 368 -21.26 48.78 -3.86
CA ALA A 368 -22.39 48.55 -4.79
C ALA A 368 -21.97 47.81 -6.08
N GLN A 369 -22.69 46.71 -6.31
CA GLN A 369 -23.23 46.14 -7.56
C GLN A 369 -22.88 46.75 -8.94
N GLY A 370 -22.71 45.84 -9.91
CA GLY A 370 -22.99 46.11 -11.34
C GLY A 370 -22.30 45.10 -12.27
N GLY A 371 -23.03 44.11 -12.80
CA GLY A 371 -22.64 43.41 -14.04
C GLY A 371 -23.20 44.16 -15.26
N PRO A 372 -23.37 43.52 -16.43
CA PRO A 372 -22.52 42.58 -17.17
C PRO A 372 -22.16 43.16 -18.57
N GLU A 373 -21.27 42.54 -19.36
CA GLU A 373 -21.27 42.55 -20.86
C GLU A 373 -20.02 41.81 -21.40
N THR A 374 -20.20 40.66 -22.08
CA THR A 374 -20.15 40.42 -23.54
C THR A 374 -18.82 40.72 -24.28
N GLY A 375 -18.30 39.70 -24.99
CA GLY A 375 -17.83 39.87 -26.36
C GLY A 375 -16.35 39.59 -26.70
N LYS A 376 -16.17 38.56 -27.55
CA LYS A 376 -15.21 38.43 -28.68
C LYS A 376 -13.77 37.88 -28.45
N SER A 377 -13.63 36.62 -28.85
CA SER A 377 -12.86 36.06 -30.00
C SER A 377 -11.54 36.68 -30.52
N GLN A 378 -10.70 35.76 -31.05
CA GLN A 378 -9.48 35.90 -31.91
C GLN A 378 -8.17 36.01 -31.10
N ASP A 379 -7.02 35.37 -31.41
CA ASP A 379 -6.48 34.66 -32.58
C ASP A 379 -5.28 33.78 -32.08
N SER A 380 -5.10 32.51 -32.45
CA SER A 380 -4.26 32.00 -33.57
C SER A 380 -2.72 31.94 -33.35
N LYS A 381 -2.22 30.75 -32.94
CA LYS A 381 -1.01 29.94 -33.37
C LYS A 381 0.40 30.61 -33.47
N PRO A 382 1.54 29.86 -33.70
CA PRO A 382 1.81 28.40 -33.85
C PRO A 382 2.93 27.85 -32.91
N VAL A 383 2.97 26.57 -32.54
CA VAL A 383 3.67 25.40 -33.15
C VAL A 383 5.07 25.65 -33.72
N ALA A 384 6.09 25.00 -33.13
CA ALA A 384 7.37 24.69 -33.78
C ALA A 384 7.68 23.19 -33.61
N VAL A 385 7.79 22.54 -34.76
CA VAL A 385 8.29 21.18 -35.00
C VAL A 385 9.79 21.29 -35.20
N ILE A 386 10.58 20.40 -34.59
CA ILE A 386 11.95 20.12 -35.05
C ILE A 386 12.09 18.60 -35.10
N ASP A 387 12.20 18.12 -36.33
CA ASP A 387 12.59 16.79 -36.73
C ASP A 387 14.00 16.90 -37.32
N LEU A 388 14.94 16.07 -36.87
CA LEU A 388 16.24 15.90 -37.50
C LEU A 388 16.66 14.43 -37.40
N SER A 389 16.59 13.78 -38.56
CA SER A 389 17.22 12.52 -38.91
C SER A 389 18.75 12.64 -39.02
N GLY A 390 19.46 11.54 -38.78
CA GLY A 390 20.88 11.39 -39.06
C GLY A 390 21.40 10.01 -38.68
N ASP A 391 21.64 9.18 -39.69
CA ASP A 391 22.24 7.84 -39.66
C ASP A 391 23.68 7.79 -39.11
N GLY A 392 24.07 6.63 -38.59
CA GLY A 392 25.47 6.29 -38.32
C GLY A 392 25.68 4.88 -37.73
N ASP A 393 26.11 3.95 -38.58
CA ASP A 393 26.64 2.60 -38.28
C ASP A 393 27.82 2.59 -37.28
N GLY A 394 27.96 1.52 -36.48
CA GLY A 394 29.25 1.18 -35.84
C GLY A 394 29.24 0.31 -34.58
N ASP A 395 29.34 -1.01 -34.79
CA ASP A 395 30.16 -2.01 -34.08
C ASP A 395 30.18 -2.14 -32.53
N ASN A 396 29.65 -3.30 -32.09
CA ASN A 396 30.16 -4.28 -31.11
C ASN A 396 30.85 -3.81 -29.80
N GLY A 397 30.12 -4.01 -28.70
CA GLY A 397 30.66 -4.04 -27.34
C GLY A 397 29.71 -4.75 -26.40
N GLY A 398 29.83 -6.09 -26.30
CA GLY A 398 29.05 -6.89 -25.36
C GLY A 398 29.34 -6.48 -23.91
N GLN A 399 28.46 -5.68 -23.32
CA GLN A 399 28.52 -5.26 -21.93
C GLN A 399 27.50 -6.07 -21.13
N LYS A 400 28.01 -7.00 -20.30
CA LYS A 400 27.24 -7.71 -19.27
C LYS A 400 26.49 -6.67 -18.44
N VAL A 401 25.16 -6.68 -18.52
CA VAL A 401 24.30 -5.85 -17.67
C VAL A 401 24.32 -6.48 -16.28
N GLU A 402 25.10 -5.91 -15.37
CA GLU A 402 25.03 -6.22 -13.95
C GLU A 402 23.71 -5.69 -13.37
N ILE A 403 22.90 -6.62 -12.86
CA ILE A 403 21.67 -6.36 -12.12
C ILE A 403 22.05 -5.68 -10.79
N PRO A 404 21.52 -4.50 -10.44
CA PRO A 404 21.81 -3.85 -9.16
C PRO A 404 21.24 -4.68 -8.00
N LYS A 405 22.11 -5.07 -7.06
CA LYS A 405 21.72 -5.77 -5.83
C LYS A 405 20.97 -4.81 -4.88
N ALA A 406 19.89 -5.32 -4.29
CA ALA A 406 19.07 -4.68 -3.26
C ALA A 406 19.88 -4.33 -1.99
N PRO A 407 19.44 -3.35 -1.18
CA PRO A 407 20.17 -2.87 -0.01
C PRO A 407 20.33 -3.93 1.07
N SER A 408 21.49 -3.87 1.72
CA SER A 408 22.14 -5.00 2.39
C SER A 408 21.65 -5.34 3.79
N SER A 409 20.84 -4.51 4.46
CA SER A 409 20.58 -4.68 5.90
C SER A 409 19.54 -5.77 6.22
N LEU A 410 18.41 -5.83 5.49
CA LEU A 410 17.37 -6.85 5.69
C LEU A 410 17.79 -8.23 5.15
N MET A 411 18.57 -8.29 4.07
CA MET A 411 19.05 -9.56 3.50
C MET A 411 20.34 -10.11 4.14
N ALA A 412 21.15 -9.28 4.81
CA ALA A 412 22.37 -9.75 5.48
C ALA A 412 22.09 -10.62 6.70
N TYR A 413 20.96 -10.39 7.39
CA TYR A 413 20.56 -11.19 8.54
C TYR A 413 20.28 -12.65 8.14
N HIS A 414 19.57 -12.85 7.02
CA HIS A 414 19.16 -14.18 6.58
C HIS A 414 20.27 -14.99 5.87
N LYS A 415 21.21 -14.35 5.16
CA LYS A 415 22.35 -15.07 4.54
C LYS A 415 23.35 -15.64 5.56
N ARG A 416 23.41 -15.10 6.79
CA ARG A 416 24.26 -15.64 7.86
C ARG A 416 23.70 -16.93 8.47
N SER A 417 22.38 -17.06 8.55
CA SER A 417 21.73 -18.26 9.12
C SER A 417 21.96 -19.51 8.24
N MET A 418 21.72 -19.40 6.93
CA MET A 418 21.86 -20.51 5.97
C MET A 418 23.32 -20.96 5.69
N SER A 419 24.30 -20.07 5.87
CA SER A 419 25.72 -20.40 5.59
C SER A 419 26.39 -21.18 6.74
N SER A 420 25.79 -21.19 7.94
CA SER A 420 26.34 -21.88 9.11
C SER A 420 26.21 -23.41 9.06
N HIS A 421 25.35 -23.96 8.20
CA HIS A 421 25.01 -25.39 8.15
C HIS A 421 25.74 -26.21 7.07
N HIS A 422 26.68 -25.64 6.31
CA HIS A 422 27.43 -26.38 5.28
C HIS A 422 28.94 -26.51 5.53
N ARG A 423 29.42 -26.22 6.75
CA ARG A 423 30.85 -26.29 7.09
C ARG A 423 31.17 -27.00 8.40
N ARG A 424 30.53 -28.13 8.70
CA ARG A 424 31.06 -29.13 9.64
C ARG A 424 30.75 -30.54 9.16
N GLY A 425 31.66 -31.10 8.36
CA GLY A 425 31.52 -32.46 7.85
C GLY A 425 32.65 -32.86 6.90
N ARG A 426 33.91 -32.71 7.34
CA ARG A 426 35.09 -33.42 6.81
C ARG A 426 36.32 -32.95 7.57
N THR A 427 36.80 -33.78 8.51
CA THR A 427 38.15 -34.36 8.52
C THR A 427 38.39 -35.18 9.80
N TYR A 428 38.95 -36.37 9.56
CA TYR A 428 39.50 -37.41 10.45
C TYR A 428 38.52 -38.30 11.20
#